data_AF-A0A5A9Z0J6-F1
#
_entry.id   AF-A0A5A9Z0J6-F1
#
_cell.length_a   1.000
_cell.length_b   1.000
_cell.length_c   1.000
_cell.angle_alpha   90.00
_cell.angle_beta   90.00
_cell.angle_gamma   90.00
#
_symmetry.space_group_name_H-M   'P 1'
#
loop_
_entity.id
_entity.type
_entity.pdbx_description
1 polymer ?
#
loop_
_entity_poly.entity_id
_entity_poly.type
_entity_poly.pdbx_seq_one_letter_code
_entity_poly.pdbx_strand_id
1 'polypeptide(L)' 'MTSAQTEQHRRECEARFILGLPFHEREPRLALVAKRRGEPGRKYLEVEIHRQHKARRAA' A
#
# COMPACT_ATOMS: atom_id res chain seq x y z
N MET A 1 -7.62 3.38 -20.37
CA MET A 1 -6.67 3.31 -19.23
C MET A 1 -5.53 2.41 -19.63
N THR A 2 -4.29 2.84 -19.41
CA THR A 2 -3.10 1.99 -19.64
C THR A 2 -2.94 0.98 -18.50
N SER A 3 -2.24 -0.13 -18.75
CA SER A 3 -1.89 -1.12 -17.71
C SER A 3 -1.17 -0.48 -16.52
N ALA A 4 -0.33 0.53 -16.78
CA ALA A 4 0.34 1.31 -15.74
C ALA A 4 -0.63 2.10 -14.86
N GLN A 5 -1.64 2.74 -15.43
CA GLN A 5 -2.66 3.48 -14.68
C GLN A 5 -3.50 2.54 -13.81
N THR A 6 -3.86 1.38 -14.33
CA THR A 6 -4.60 0.35 -13.56
C THR A 6 -3.77 -0.16 -12.38
N GLU A 7 -2.48 -0.40 -12.59
CA GLU A 7 -1.57 -0.82 -11.53
C GLU A 7 -1.35 0.27 -10.49
N GLN A 8 -1.22 1.54 -10.89
CA GLN A 8 -1.16 2.65 -9.95
C GLN A 8 -2.43 2.73 -9.09
N HIS A 9 -3.61 2.68 -9.71
CA HIS A 9 -4.87 2.74 -8.99
C HIS A 9 -5.03 1.60 -7.97
N ARG A 10 -4.67 0.38 -8.35
CA ARG A 10 -4.69 -0.78 -7.44
C ARG A 10 -3.83 -0.56 -6.20
N ARG A 11 -2.64 0.01 -6.37
CA ARG A 11 -1.70 0.27 -5.27
C ARG A 11 -2.22 1.35 -4.34
N GLU A 12 -2.76 2.43 -4.88
CA GLU A 12 -3.38 3.49 -4.09
C GLU A 12 -4.52 2.95 -3.22
N CYS A 13 -5.38 2.11 -3.80
CA CYS A 13 -6.47 1.44 -3.08
C CYS A 13 -5.95 0.48 -2.00
N GLU A 14 -4.91 -0.32 -2.28
CA GLU A 14 -4.34 -1.26 -1.32
C GLU A 14 -3.66 -0.55 -0.14
N ALA A 15 -2.99 0.57 -0.38
CA ALA A 15 -2.42 1.40 0.69
C ALA A 15 -3.51 2.04 1.57
N ARG A 16 -4.61 2.51 0.97
CA ARG A 16 -5.78 3.00 1.73
C ARG A 16 -6.39 1.92 2.61
N PHE A 17 -6.52 0.71 2.07
CA PHE A 17 -7.02 -0.45 2.81
C PHE A 17 -6.14 -0.73 4.03
N ILE A 18 -4.81 -0.82 3.86
CA ILE A 18 -3.88 -1.10 4.98
C ILE A 18 -3.94 0.01 6.05
N LEU A 19 -4.05 1.27 5.64
CA LEU A 19 -4.20 2.38 6.58
C LEU A 19 -5.50 2.33 7.39
N GLY A 20 -6.54 1.67 6.86
CA GLY A 20 -7.81 1.43 7.55
C GLY A 20 -7.78 0.28 8.56
N LEU A 21 -6.75 -0.59 8.51
CA LEU A 21 -6.62 -1.70 9.43
C LEU A 21 -6.08 -1.26 10.81
N PRO A 22 -6.42 -1.99 11.88
CA PRO A 22 -5.73 -1.90 13.17
C PRO A 22 -4.22 -2.04 13.00
N PHE A 23 -3.45 -1.33 13.82
CA PHE A 23 -1.98 -1.26 13.67
C PHE A 23 -1.31 -2.65 13.64
N HIS A 24 -1.75 -3.56 14.52
CA HIS A 24 -1.19 -4.92 14.62
C HIS A 24 -1.51 -5.81 13.41
N GLU A 25 -2.51 -5.47 12.60
CA GLU A 25 -2.89 -6.22 11.39
C GLU A 25 -2.15 -5.74 10.12
N ARG A 26 -1.47 -4.59 10.19
CA ARG A 26 -0.80 -3.99 9.03
C ARG A 26 0.43 -4.79 8.61
N GLU A 27 1.25 -5.23 9.57
CA GLU A 27 2.46 -6.01 9.28
C GLU A 27 2.12 -7.37 8.62
N PRO A 28 1.19 -8.18 9.16
CA PRO A 28 0.76 -9.41 8.50
C PRO A 28 0.28 -9.20 7.06
N ARG A 29 -0.40 -8.06 6.79
CA ARG A 29 -0.86 -7.71 5.45
C ARG A 29 0.30 -7.37 4.51
N LEU A 30 1.31 -6.64 4.98
CA LEU A 30 2.54 -6.34 4.23
C LEU A 30 3.37 -7.61 3.95
N ALA A 31 3.47 -8.51 4.92
CA ALA A 31 4.11 -9.81 4.75
C ALA A 31 3.40 -10.66 3.66
N LEU A 32 2.06 -10.64 3.62
CA LEU A 32 1.31 -11.30 2.55
C LEU A 32 1.58 -10.69 1.17
N VAL A 33 1.77 -9.36 1.09
CA VAL A 33 2.14 -8.69 -0.16
C VAL A 33 3.55 -9.11 -0.60
N ALA A 34 4.51 -9.19 0.32
CA ALA A 34 5.85 -9.71 0.03
C ALA A 34 5.80 -11.15 -0.50
N LYS A 35 4.98 -12.01 0.10
CA LYS A 35 4.79 -13.40 -0.37
C LYS A 35 4.23 -13.48 -1.79
N ARG A 36 3.37 -12.53 -2.19
CA ARG A 36 2.69 -12.54 -3.49
C ARG A 36 3.45 -11.82 -4.60
N ARG A 37 4.15 -10.72 -4.27
CA ARG A 37 4.76 -9.79 -5.24
C ARG A 37 6.25 -9.58 -5.00
N GLY A 38 6.84 -10.33 -4.07
CA GLY A 38 8.23 -10.17 -3.61
C GLY A 38 8.43 -8.94 -2.72
N GLU A 39 9.61 -8.88 -2.13
CA GLU A 39 10.07 -7.72 -1.34
C GLU A 39 9.97 -6.38 -2.10
N PRO A 40 10.26 -6.30 -3.42
CA PRO A 40 10.05 -5.05 -4.16
C PRO A 40 8.59 -4.56 -4.12
N GLY A 41 7.62 -5.48 -4.20
CA GLY A 41 6.20 -5.16 -4.12
C GLY A 41 5.78 -4.66 -2.74
N ARG A 42 6.32 -5.25 -1.67
CA ARG A 42 6.12 -4.77 -0.30
C ARG A 42 6.67 -3.37 -0.11
N LYS A 43 7.95 -3.13 -0.45
CA LYS A 43 8.59 -1.81 -0.29
C LYS A 43 7.86 -0.72 -1.06
N TYR A 44 7.42 -1.04 -2.28
CA TYR A 44 6.67 -0.09 -3.09
C TYR A 44 5.34 0.30 -2.45
N LEU A 45 4.64 -0.66 -1.83
CA LEU A 45 3.41 -0.41 -1.11
C LEU A 45 3.64 0.36 0.21
N GLU A 46 4.73 0.07 0.93
CA GLU A 46 5.11 0.81 2.14
C GLU A 46 5.36 2.29 1.85
N VAL A 47 6.01 2.62 0.74
CA VAL A 47 6.21 4.02 0.29
C VAL A 47 4.86 4.71 0.05
N GLU A 48 3.92 4.03 -0.62
CA GLU A 48 2.61 4.61 -0.89
C GLU A 48 1.78 4.81 0.39
N ILE A 49 1.85 3.86 1.34
CA ILE A 49 1.23 4.00 2.67
C ILE A 49 1.76 5.25 3.38
N HIS A 50 3.08 5.46 3.37
CA HIS A 50 3.69 6.64 3.98
C HIS A 50 3.24 7.93 3.29
N ARG A 51 3.22 7.95 1.95
CA ARG A 51 2.76 9.09 1.16
C ARG A 51 1.33 9.49 1.52
N GLN A 52 0.42 8.51 1.56
CA GLN A 52 -0.98 8.76 1.88
C GLN A 52 -1.21 9.17 3.33
N HIS A 53 -0.50 8.56 4.28
CA HIS A 53 -0.57 8.96 5.68
C HIS A 53 -0.13 10.42 5.86
N LYS A 54 0.97 10.81 5.22
CA LYS A 54 1.45 12.21 5.25
C LYS A 54 0.42 13.16 4.62
N ALA A 55 -0.13 12.80 3.46
CA ALA A 55 -1.15 13.61 2.78
C ALA A 55 -2.40 13.81 3.62
N ARG A 56 -2.89 12.76 4.31
CA ARG A 56 -4.06 12.84 5.22
C ARG A 56 -3.82 13.74 6.43
N ARG A 57 -2.58 13.84 6.91
CA ARG A 57 -2.23 14.69 8.06
C ARG A 57 -1.98 16.15 7.69
N ALA A 58 -1.81 16.43 6.40
CA ALA A 58 -1.58 17.77 5.88
C ALA A 58 -2.87 18.43 5.35
N ALA A 59 -3.97 17.69 5.33
CA ALA A 59 -5.32 18.17 4.99
C ALA A 59 -6.10 18.48 6.27
#